data_AF-A0AAV4ME97-F1
#
_entry.id   AF-A0AAV4ME97-F1
#
_cell.length_a   1.000
_cell.length_b   1.000
_cell.length_c   1.000
_cell.angle_alpha   90.00
_cell.angle_beta   90.00
_cell.angle_gamma   90.00
#
_symmetry.space_group_name_H-M   'P 1'
#
loop_
_entity.id
_entity.type
_entity.pdbx_description
1 polymer ?
#
loop_
_entity_poly.entity_id
_entity_poly.type
_entity_poly.pdbx_seq_one_letter_code
_entity_poly.pdbx_strand_id
1 'polypeptide(L)'
;MYLELPQKDSIAEIACKVLYAYSLEILTLLPLNTFIMYYTMIAYQMRCVLKNFAASLSSKKQLDFISLLKSYNSIKSMAELLDNELSVLMFCNIIHSSGMLYFVLCFHPFAKLESNIQVLLSCNKCFITFGSYIVSVVLASLMADASVEIRQASLLNVQLKEALVHCLPNRHSLQLLAMKYILQLGN
;
A
#
# COMPACT_ATOMS: atom_id res chain seq x y z
N MET A 1 -18.49 -25.93 54.10
CA MET A 1 -18.15 -25.71 52.68
C MET A 1 -19.19 -24.72 52.16
N TYR A 2 -18.90 -23.42 52.26
CA TYR A 2 -19.81 -22.39 51.77
C TYR A 2 -19.68 -22.35 50.25
N LEU A 3 -20.76 -22.70 49.55
CA LEU A 3 -20.92 -22.38 48.14
C LEU A 3 -21.06 -20.86 48.04
N GLU A 4 -19.98 -20.19 47.65
CA GLU A 4 -20.05 -18.80 47.19
C GLU A 4 -20.93 -18.77 45.94
N LEU A 5 -22.17 -18.27 46.10
CA LEU A 5 -23.04 -17.95 44.98
C LEU A 5 -22.37 -16.84 44.16
N PRO A 6 -22.35 -16.94 42.82
CA PRO A 6 -21.75 -15.92 41.97
C PRO A 6 -22.50 -14.60 42.21
N GLN A 7 -21.75 -13.61 42.69
CA GLN A 7 -22.25 -12.26 42.93
C GLN A 7 -22.73 -11.69 41.60
N LYS A 8 -24.02 -11.32 41.53
CA LYS A 8 -24.64 -10.83 40.29
C LYS A 8 -24.18 -9.39 40.09
N ASP A 9 -23.17 -9.19 39.25
CA ASP A 9 -22.65 -7.87 38.88
C ASP A 9 -23.80 -6.92 38.53
N SER A 10 -23.77 -5.71 39.09
CA SER A 10 -24.75 -4.68 38.76
C SER A 10 -24.59 -4.24 37.29
N ILE A 11 -25.67 -3.78 36.65
CA ILE A 11 -25.63 -3.28 35.26
C ILE A 11 -24.59 -2.16 35.10
N ALA A 12 -24.44 -1.30 36.13
CA ALA A 12 -23.45 -0.22 36.14
C ALA A 12 -22.01 -0.74 36.13
N GLU A 13 -21.75 -1.83 36.85
CA GLU A 13 -20.43 -2.45 36.90
C GLU A 13 -20.06 -3.14 35.58
N ILE A 14 -21.02 -3.83 34.95
CA ILE A 14 -20.86 -4.40 33.61
C ILE A 14 -20.58 -3.29 32.60
N ALA A 15 -21.34 -2.18 32.64
CA ALA A 15 -21.14 -1.04 31.76
C ALA A 15 -19.75 -0.41 31.94
N CYS A 16 -19.26 -0.25 33.18
CA CYS A 16 -17.92 0.26 33.45
C CYS A 16 -16.82 -0.67 32.92
N LYS A 17 -16.94 -1.99 33.12
CA LYS A 17 -15.99 -3.00 32.61
C LYS A 17 -15.92 -2.97 31.08
N VAL A 18 -17.07 -2.85 30.41
CA VAL A 18 -17.16 -2.73 28.94
C VAL A 18 -16.52 -1.43 28.45
N LEU A 19 -16.86 -0.29 29.05
CA LEU A 19 -16.30 1.01 28.68
C LEU A 19 -14.78 1.05 28.86
N TYR A 20 -14.27 0.48 29.95
CA TYR A 20 -12.83 0.39 30.21
C TYR A 20 -12.13 -0.49 29.17
N ALA A 21 -12.69 -1.65 28.84
CA ALA A 21 -12.16 -2.55 27.81
C ALA A 21 -12.12 -1.87 26.44
N TYR A 22 -13.20 -1.19 26.04
CA TYR A 22 -13.24 -0.43 24.77
C TYR A 22 -12.25 0.74 24.77
N SER A 23 -12.09 1.43 25.89
CA SER A 23 -11.14 2.56 25.99
C SER A 23 -9.69 2.10 25.79
N LEU A 24 -9.33 0.95 26.39
CA LEU A 24 -8.03 0.30 26.17
C LEU A 24 -7.84 -0.18 24.73
N GLU A 25 -8.89 -0.74 24.11
CA GLU A 25 -8.84 -1.15 22.71
C GLU A 25 -8.68 0.05 21.77
N ILE A 26 -9.41 1.14 21.98
CA ILE A 26 -9.25 2.36 21.19
C ILE A 26 -7.83 2.91 21.35
N LEU A 27 -7.30 2.97 22.58
CA LEU A 27 -5.96 3.51 22.83
C LEU A 27 -4.87 2.72 22.09
N THR A 28 -5.02 1.41 21.98
CA THR A 28 -4.04 0.51 21.35
C THR A 28 -4.23 0.39 19.83
N LEU A 29 -5.47 0.35 19.35
CA LEU A 29 -5.79 0.16 17.92
C LEU A 29 -5.80 1.47 17.13
N LEU A 30 -6.11 2.60 17.76
CA LEU A 30 -6.22 3.89 17.05
C LEU A 30 -4.89 4.27 16.36
N PRO A 31 -3.71 4.21 17.02
CA PRO A 31 -2.45 4.55 16.35
C PRO A 31 -2.14 3.64 15.17
N LEU A 32 -2.41 2.34 15.29
CA LEU A 32 -2.25 1.35 14.23
C LEU A 32 -3.17 1.65 13.04
N ASN A 33 -4.45 1.88 13.31
CA ASN A 33 -5.42 2.22 12.28
C ASN A 33 -5.09 3.55 11.59
N THR A 34 -4.66 4.56 12.35
CA THR A 34 -4.19 5.84 11.81
C THR A 34 -2.96 5.65 10.93
N PHE A 35 -1.99 4.84 11.35
CA PHE A 35 -0.83 4.49 10.54
C PHE A 35 -1.23 3.78 9.24
N ILE A 36 -2.09 2.77 9.32
CA ILE A 36 -2.56 2.02 8.14
C ILE A 36 -3.29 2.95 7.16
N MET A 37 -4.16 3.84 7.64
CA MET A 37 -4.84 4.83 6.79
C MET A 37 -3.84 5.76 6.10
N TYR A 38 -2.87 6.29 6.85
CA TYR A 38 -1.84 7.17 6.32
C TYR A 38 -0.96 6.47 5.27
N TYR A 39 -0.50 5.26 5.58
CA TYR A 39 0.26 4.41 4.67
C TYR A 39 -0.52 4.11 3.39
N THR A 40 -1.80 3.76 3.52
CA THR A 40 -2.71 3.52 2.39
C THR A 40 -2.83 4.73 1.48
N MET A 41 -3.01 5.91 2.07
CA MET A 41 -3.14 7.16 1.32
C MET A 41 -1.85 7.47 0.53
N ILE A 42 -0.68 7.32 1.15
CA ILE A 42 0.61 7.53 0.50
C ILE A 42 0.82 6.53 -0.63
N ALA A 43 0.62 5.23 -0.37
CA ALA A 43 0.79 4.18 -1.36
C ALA A 43 -0.13 4.40 -2.58
N TYR A 44 -1.37 4.83 -2.34
CA TYR A 44 -2.30 5.21 -3.40
C TYR A 44 -1.81 6.42 -4.20
N GLN A 45 -1.38 7.50 -3.54
CA GLN A 45 -0.83 8.68 -4.23
C GLN A 45 0.40 8.32 -5.08
N MET A 46 1.30 7.49 -4.53
CA MET A 46 2.48 7.03 -5.24
C MET A 46 2.09 6.23 -6.49
N ARG A 47 1.09 5.33 -6.38
CA ARG A 47 0.54 4.61 -7.53
C ARG A 47 0.00 5.56 -8.61
N CYS A 48 -0.73 6.62 -8.23
CA CYS A 48 -1.22 7.62 -9.18
C CYS A 48 -0.07 8.34 -9.91
N VAL A 49 0.98 8.72 -9.18
CA VAL A 49 2.17 9.34 -9.76
C VAL A 49 2.86 8.41 -10.76
N LEU A 50 3.04 7.13 -10.39
CA LEU A 50 3.64 6.11 -11.26
C LEU A 50 2.81 5.89 -12.54
N LYS A 51 1.48 5.80 -12.43
CA LYS A 51 0.59 5.66 -13.59
C LYS A 51 0.64 6.88 -14.52
N ASN A 52 0.63 8.09 -13.97
CA ASN A 52 0.74 9.31 -14.76
C ASN A 52 2.09 9.41 -15.47
N PHE A 53 3.16 8.96 -14.82
CA PHE A 53 4.49 8.87 -15.43
C PHE A 53 4.53 7.85 -16.58
N ALA A 54 3.96 6.65 -16.39
CA ALA A 54 3.86 5.63 -17.43
C ALA A 54 3.02 6.08 -18.65
N ALA A 55 1.91 6.80 -18.41
CA ALA A 55 1.11 7.40 -19.47
C ALA A 55 1.89 8.48 -20.23
N SER A 56 2.68 9.29 -19.53
CA SER A 56 3.53 10.33 -20.13
C SER A 56 4.62 9.72 -21.02
N LEU A 57 5.24 8.62 -20.58
CA LEU A 57 6.21 7.84 -21.36
C LEU A 57 5.64 7.24 -22.65
N SER A 58 4.34 6.93 -22.65
CA SER A 58 3.63 6.31 -23.79
C SER A 58 3.10 7.34 -24.79
N SER A 59 3.06 8.62 -24.41
CA SER A 59 2.52 9.69 -25.27
C SER A 59 3.52 10.05 -26.38
N LYS A 60 3.08 10.02 -27.65
CA LYS A 60 3.89 10.26 -28.86
C LYS A 60 4.37 11.72 -29.05
N LYS A 61 4.15 12.61 -28.08
CA LYS A 61 4.64 13.99 -28.15
C LYS A 61 6.16 13.98 -27.92
N GLN A 62 6.91 14.81 -28.66
CA GLN A 62 8.36 14.99 -28.53
C GLN A 62 8.81 14.81 -27.07
N LEU A 63 9.38 13.65 -26.77
CA LEU A 63 9.77 13.26 -25.41
C LEU A 63 10.99 14.11 -25.03
N ASP A 64 10.79 15.15 -24.22
CA ASP A 64 11.89 15.84 -23.53
C ASP A 64 12.51 14.86 -22.53
N PHE A 65 13.54 14.17 -23.00
CA PHE A 65 14.25 13.15 -22.24
C PHE A 65 14.81 13.68 -20.92
N ILE A 66 15.21 14.95 -20.87
CA ILE A 66 15.76 15.58 -19.65
C ILE A 66 14.66 15.75 -18.60
N SER A 67 13.47 16.21 -19.02
CA SER A 67 12.31 16.36 -18.13
C SER A 67 11.80 15.02 -17.59
N LEU A 68 11.78 13.99 -18.43
CA LEU A 68 11.40 12.63 -18.01
C LEU A 68 12.39 12.03 -17.02
N LEU A 69 13.69 12.19 -17.26
CA LEU A 69 14.73 11.70 -16.35
C LEU A 69 14.66 12.39 -14.99
N LYS A 70 14.41 13.71 -14.97
CA LYS A 70 14.19 14.47 -13.72
C LYS A 70 12.96 13.97 -12.97
N SER A 71 11.85 13.75 -13.69
CA SER A 71 10.60 13.23 -13.10
C SER A 71 10.81 11.83 -12.52
N TYR A 72 11.48 10.94 -13.25
CA TYR A 72 11.83 9.60 -12.77
C TYR A 72 12.70 9.64 -11.51
N ASN A 73 13.75 10.46 -11.49
CA ASN A 73 14.64 10.60 -10.33
C ASN A 73 13.88 11.16 -9.11
N SER A 74 12.95 12.09 -9.32
CA SER A 74 12.10 12.61 -8.24
C SER A 74 11.17 11.54 -7.67
N ILE A 75 10.55 10.73 -8.54
CA ILE A 75 9.69 9.62 -8.13
C ILE A 75 10.51 8.58 -7.36
N LYS A 76 11.69 8.22 -7.88
CA LYS A 76 12.60 7.28 -7.22
C LYS A 76 13.00 7.77 -5.83
N SER A 77 13.44 9.02 -5.71
CA SER A 77 13.85 9.60 -4.43
C SER A 77 12.70 9.66 -3.43
N MET A 78 11.48 9.96 -3.89
CA MET A 78 10.28 9.91 -3.05
C MET A 78 9.99 8.48 -2.59
N ALA A 79 10.11 7.48 -3.47
CA ALA A 79 9.93 6.07 -3.12
C ALA A 79 10.92 5.62 -2.05
N GLU A 80 12.20 5.96 -2.22
CA GLU A 80 13.28 5.60 -1.29
C GLU A 80 13.08 6.25 0.08
N LEU A 81 12.65 7.52 0.12
CA LEU A 81 12.36 8.22 1.38
C LEU A 81 11.17 7.57 2.10
N LEU A 82 10.11 7.23 1.37
CA LEU A 82 8.95 6.56 1.94
C LEU A 82 9.30 5.16 2.46
N ASP A 83 10.11 4.41 1.74
CA ASP A 83 10.56 3.08 2.17
C ASP A 83 11.43 3.19 3.44
N ASN A 84 12.38 4.12 3.50
CA ASN A 84 13.22 4.32 4.67
C ASN A 84 12.42 4.69 5.93
N GLU A 85 11.43 5.58 5.82
CA GLU A 85 10.65 6.06 6.96
C GLU A 85 9.52 5.10 7.38
N LEU A 86 8.90 4.41 6.42
CA LEU A 86 7.69 3.61 6.67
C LEU A 86 7.94 2.11 6.75
N SER A 87 9.05 1.58 6.21
CA SER A 87 9.31 0.13 6.19
C SER A 87 9.39 -0.47 7.59
N VAL A 88 10.07 0.21 8.53
CA VAL A 88 10.19 -0.24 9.92
C VAL A 88 8.84 -0.24 10.61
N LEU A 89 8.04 0.82 10.41
CA LEU A 89 6.70 0.93 10.98
C LEU A 89 5.76 -0.14 10.41
N MET A 90 5.87 -0.42 9.10
CA MET A 90 5.12 -1.47 8.43
C MET A 90 5.50 -2.85 8.94
N PHE A 91 6.81 -3.10 9.15
CA PHE A 91 7.32 -4.32 9.76
C PHE A 91 6.81 -4.50 11.19
N CYS A 92 6.88 -3.46 12.03
CA CYS A 92 6.32 -3.48 13.38
C CYS A 92 4.81 -3.74 13.37
N ASN A 93 4.06 -3.14 12.45
CA ASN A 93 2.64 -3.37 12.30
C ASN A 93 2.32 -4.83 11.92
N ILE A 94 3.09 -5.43 11.00
CA ILE A 94 2.92 -6.84 10.60
C ILE A 94 3.21 -7.75 11.80
N ILE A 95 4.31 -7.55 12.51
CA ILE A 95 4.65 -8.36 13.70
C ILE A 95 3.56 -8.23 14.77
N HIS A 96 3.13 -7.01 15.07
CA HIS A 96 2.07 -6.76 16.04
C HIS A 96 0.77 -7.47 15.62
N SER A 97 0.35 -7.28 14.37
CA SER A 97 -0.86 -7.87 13.82
C SER A 97 -0.81 -9.41 13.83
N SER A 98 0.25 -10.00 13.29
CA SER A 98 0.42 -11.46 13.27
C SER A 98 0.55 -12.05 14.68
N GLY A 99 1.28 -11.38 15.58
CA GLY A 99 1.42 -11.80 16.97
C GLY A 99 0.09 -11.75 17.72
N MET A 100 -0.70 -10.69 17.54
CA MET A 100 -2.02 -10.56 18.13
C MET A 100 -3.00 -11.59 17.58
N LEU A 101 -3.01 -11.82 16.27
CA LEU A 101 -3.84 -12.86 15.64
C LEU A 101 -3.48 -14.25 16.16
N TYR A 102 -2.19 -14.57 16.22
CA TYR A 102 -1.68 -15.82 16.76
C TYR A 102 -2.06 -15.99 18.23
N PHE A 103 -1.86 -14.95 19.05
CA PHE A 103 -2.22 -14.96 20.46
C PHE A 103 -3.72 -15.24 20.65
N VAL A 104 -4.58 -14.52 19.92
CA VAL A 104 -6.02 -14.76 19.99
C VAL A 104 -6.37 -16.17 19.53
N LEU A 105 -5.91 -16.64 18.37
CA LEU A 105 -6.28 -17.96 17.86
C LEU A 105 -5.77 -19.11 18.74
N CYS A 106 -4.55 -19.01 19.28
CA CYS A 106 -3.92 -20.08 20.05
C CYS A 106 -4.30 -20.07 21.53
N PHE A 107 -4.51 -18.92 22.16
CA PHE A 107 -4.80 -18.84 23.60
C PHE A 107 -6.29 -18.70 23.92
N HIS A 108 -7.13 -18.22 22.99
CA HIS A 108 -8.59 -18.18 23.18
C HIS A 108 -9.25 -19.54 23.47
N PRO A 109 -8.84 -20.68 22.87
CA PRO A 109 -9.44 -21.97 23.23
C PRO A 109 -9.02 -22.49 24.62
N PHE A 110 -7.96 -21.95 25.22
CA PHE A 110 -7.49 -22.35 26.56
C PHE A 110 -7.87 -21.38 27.67
N ALA A 111 -8.09 -20.11 27.33
CA ALA A 111 -8.77 -19.19 28.21
C ALA A 111 -10.21 -19.70 28.37
N LYS A 112 -10.60 -20.07 29.59
CA LYS A 112 -12.02 -20.19 29.92
C LYS A 112 -12.59 -18.78 29.76
N LEU A 113 -13.07 -18.44 28.57
CA LEU A 113 -13.75 -17.18 28.35
C LEU A 113 -15.06 -17.25 29.11
N GLU A 114 -15.03 -16.71 30.33
CA GLU A 114 -16.17 -16.72 31.26
C GLU A 114 -17.31 -15.82 30.78
N SER A 115 -17.12 -15.02 29.71
CA SER A 115 -18.15 -14.12 29.19
C SER A 115 -18.20 -14.05 27.65
N ASN A 116 -19.43 -13.98 27.11
CA ASN A 116 -19.71 -13.75 25.69
C ASN A 116 -19.08 -12.43 25.16
N ILE A 117 -18.84 -11.47 26.04
CA ILE A 117 -18.25 -10.16 25.71
C ILE A 117 -16.78 -10.32 25.30
N GLN A 118 -16.01 -11.13 26.03
CA GLN A 118 -14.60 -11.38 25.70
C GLN A 118 -14.45 -12.12 24.36
N VAL A 119 -15.39 -13.02 24.02
CA VAL A 119 -15.41 -13.73 22.73
C VAL A 119 -15.63 -12.72 21.61
N LEU A 120 -16.64 -11.86 21.77
CA LEU A 120 -16.96 -10.84 20.78
C LEU A 120 -15.79 -9.87 20.52
N LEU A 121 -15.12 -9.41 21.59
CA LEU A 121 -13.95 -8.53 21.47
C LEU A 121 -12.77 -9.23 20.77
N SER A 122 -12.55 -10.51 21.07
CA SER A 122 -11.50 -11.30 20.42
C SER A 122 -11.77 -11.52 18.94
N CYS A 123 -13.02 -11.85 18.58
CA CYS A 123 -13.45 -11.96 17.19
C CYS A 123 -13.28 -10.63 16.45
N ASN A 124 -13.69 -9.52 17.06
CA ASN A 124 -13.53 -8.18 16.48
C ASN A 124 -12.06 -7.86 16.18
N LYS A 125 -11.17 -8.15 17.14
CA LYS A 125 -9.71 -8.00 16.95
C LYS A 125 -9.19 -8.84 15.79
N CYS A 126 -9.63 -10.10 15.66
CA CYS A 126 -9.26 -10.94 14.51
C CYS A 126 -9.71 -10.32 13.18
N PHE A 127 -10.95 -9.84 13.08
CA PHE A 127 -11.46 -9.22 11.86
C PHE A 127 -10.70 -7.96 11.47
N ILE A 128 -10.45 -7.06 12.42
CA ILE A 128 -9.69 -5.81 12.18
C ILE A 128 -8.27 -6.14 11.72
N THR A 129 -7.60 -7.06 12.43
CA THR A 129 -6.23 -7.45 12.13
C THR A 129 -6.13 -8.10 10.75
N PHE A 130 -7.02 -9.03 10.44
CA PHE A 130 -7.06 -9.68 9.12
C PHE A 130 -7.39 -8.69 8.00
N GLY A 131 -8.34 -7.78 8.22
CA GLY A 131 -8.67 -6.72 7.27
C GLY A 131 -7.47 -5.81 6.99
N SER A 132 -6.73 -5.40 8.03
CA SER A 132 -5.52 -4.58 7.87
C SER A 132 -4.42 -5.29 7.07
N TYR A 133 -4.28 -6.61 7.28
CA TYR A 133 -3.35 -7.43 6.52
C TYR A 133 -3.73 -7.48 5.03
N ILE A 134 -5.01 -7.73 4.71
CA ILE A 134 -5.50 -7.73 3.32
C ILE A 134 -5.20 -6.39 2.65
N VAL A 135 -5.52 -5.27 3.31
CA VAL A 135 -5.28 -3.93 2.77
C VAL A 135 -3.80 -3.72 2.47
N SER A 136 -2.92 -4.11 3.40
CA SER A 136 -1.46 -3.98 3.23
C SER A 136 -0.94 -4.81 2.05
N VAL A 137 -1.40 -6.06 1.91
CA VAL A 137 -1.03 -6.94 0.79
C VAL A 137 -1.54 -6.40 -0.54
N VAL A 138 -2.80 -5.96 -0.61
CA VAL A 138 -3.37 -5.37 -1.84
C VAL A 138 -2.58 -4.14 -2.26
N LEU A 139 -2.21 -3.26 -1.34
CA LEU A 139 -1.42 -2.07 -1.65
C LEU A 139 -0.02 -2.43 -2.16
N ALA A 140 0.65 -3.37 -1.51
CA ALA A 140 1.95 -3.85 -1.96
C ALA A 140 1.89 -4.40 -3.39
N SER A 141 0.88 -5.22 -3.70
CA SER A 141 0.65 -5.75 -5.05
C SER A 141 0.40 -4.63 -6.07
N LEU A 142 -0.44 -3.66 -5.74
CA LEU A 142 -0.75 -2.53 -6.64
C LEU A 142 0.48 -1.65 -6.93
N MET A 143 1.38 -1.48 -5.97
CA MET A 143 2.64 -0.77 -6.18
C MET A 143 3.64 -1.60 -7.00
N ALA A 144 3.68 -2.92 -6.79
CA ALA A 144 4.48 -3.83 -7.60
C ALA A 144 4.03 -3.80 -9.08
N ASP A 145 2.73 -3.87 -9.34
CA ASP A 145 2.16 -3.79 -10.69
C ASP A 145 2.52 -2.47 -11.38
N ALA A 146 2.34 -1.33 -10.70
CA ALA A 146 2.69 -0.02 -11.24
C ALA A 146 4.20 0.10 -11.53
N SER A 147 5.04 -0.53 -10.72
CA SER A 147 6.49 -0.57 -10.94
C SER A 147 6.86 -1.41 -12.18
N VAL A 148 6.16 -2.53 -12.39
CA VAL A 148 6.31 -3.38 -13.58
C VAL A 148 5.88 -2.64 -14.84
N GLU A 149 4.76 -1.90 -14.80
CA GLU A 149 4.28 -1.08 -15.93
C GLU A 149 5.33 -0.05 -16.36
N ILE A 150 5.98 0.63 -15.40
CA ILE A 150 7.06 1.59 -15.70
C ILE A 150 8.27 0.88 -16.32
N ARG A 151 8.66 -0.27 -15.78
CA ARG A 151 9.76 -1.06 -16.34
C ARG A 151 9.47 -1.44 -17.80
N GLN A 152 8.27 -1.92 -18.09
CA GLN A 152 7.87 -2.27 -19.46
C GLN A 152 7.85 -1.04 -20.39
N ALA A 153 7.27 0.08 -19.94
CA ALA A 153 7.26 1.33 -20.72
C ALA A 153 8.68 1.87 -20.98
N SER A 154 9.60 1.69 -20.03
CA SER A 154 11.01 2.08 -20.20
C SER A 154 11.73 1.21 -21.23
N LEU A 155 11.54 -0.11 -21.19
CA LEU A 155 12.14 -1.06 -22.13
C LEU A 155 11.64 -0.83 -23.56
N LEU A 156 10.33 -0.59 -23.72
CA LEU A 156 9.73 -0.29 -25.02
C LEU A 156 10.36 0.98 -25.63
N ASN A 157 10.60 2.02 -24.82
CA ASN A 157 11.22 3.26 -25.26
C ASN A 157 12.71 3.10 -25.64
N VAL A 158 13.45 2.24 -24.93
CA VAL A 158 14.84 1.90 -25.29
C VAL A 158 14.88 1.15 -26.62
N GLN A 159 14.04 0.12 -26.77
CA GLN A 159 13.94 -0.65 -28.02
C GLN A 159 13.50 0.21 -29.21
N LEU A 160 12.56 1.16 -29.01
CA LEU A 160 12.15 2.09 -30.05
C LEU A 160 13.28 3.03 -30.47
N LYS A 161 14.08 3.52 -29.50
CA LYS A 161 15.28 4.33 -29.78
C LYS A 161 16.33 3.53 -30.54
N GLU A 162 16.60 2.29 -30.13
CA GLU A 162 17.57 1.41 -30.79
C GLU A 162 17.13 1.02 -32.20
N ALA A 163 15.85 0.71 -32.41
CA ALA A 163 15.28 0.44 -33.73
C ALA A 163 15.35 1.66 -34.65
N LEU A 164 15.07 2.87 -34.13
CA LEU A 164 15.23 4.12 -34.88
C LEU A 164 16.69 4.40 -35.26
N VAL A 165 17.65 4.07 -34.40
CA VAL A 165 19.09 4.21 -34.66
C VAL A 165 19.58 3.17 -35.68
N HIS A 166 19.10 1.93 -35.59
CA HIS A 166 19.49 0.85 -36.51
C HIS A 166 18.85 0.98 -37.91
N CYS A 167 17.64 1.54 -38.02
CA CYS A 167 16.97 1.73 -39.31
C CYS A 167 17.41 2.98 -40.08
N LEU A 168 18.16 3.92 -39.47
CA LEU A 168 18.59 5.18 -40.11
C LEU A 168 20.11 5.38 -40.00
N PRO A 169 20.90 4.87 -40.97
CA PRO A 169 22.36 4.99 -40.91
C PRO A 169 22.88 6.40 -41.25
N ASN A 170 22.01 7.36 -41.59
CA ASN A 170 22.43 8.70 -42.00
C ASN A 170 21.56 9.80 -41.37
N ARG A 171 22.19 10.75 -40.67
CA ARG A 171 21.51 11.87 -39.98
C ARG A 171 20.63 12.73 -40.90
N HIS A 172 20.95 12.79 -42.20
CA HIS A 172 20.17 13.56 -43.18
C HIS A 172 18.83 12.91 -43.58
N SER A 173 18.74 11.56 -43.58
CA SER A 173 17.48 10.89 -43.84
C SER A 173 16.51 10.96 -42.66
N LEU A 174 17.01 11.20 -41.44
CA LEU A 174 16.20 11.36 -40.23
C LEU A 174 15.36 12.66 -40.24
N GLN A 175 15.91 13.75 -40.77
CA GLN A 175 15.18 15.01 -40.94
C GLN A 175 14.12 14.92 -42.05
N LEU A 176 14.44 14.26 -43.17
CA LEU A 176 13.52 14.06 -44.29
C LEU A 176 12.38 13.09 -43.95
N LEU A 177 12.64 12.03 -43.16
CA LEU A 177 11.60 11.10 -42.73
C LEU A 177 10.71 11.70 -41.64
N ALA A 178 11.27 12.46 -40.69
CA ALA A 178 10.50 13.20 -39.69
C ALA A 178 9.59 14.24 -40.36
N MET A 179 10.09 14.94 -41.39
CA MET A 179 9.30 15.89 -42.17
C MET A 179 8.20 15.22 -42.99
N LYS A 180 8.45 14.03 -43.58
CA LYS A 180 7.41 13.21 -44.24
C LYS A 180 6.35 12.68 -43.26
N TYR A 181 6.74 12.26 -42.06
CA TYR A 181 5.79 11.75 -41.06
C TYR A 181 4.92 12.86 -40.46
N ILE A 182 5.47 14.07 -40.27
CA ILE A 182 4.71 15.25 -39.83
C ILE A 182 3.72 15.69 -40.92
N LEU A 183 4.10 15.60 -42.21
CA LEU A 183 3.22 15.94 -43.33
C LEU A 183 2.11 14.90 -43.58
N GLN A 184 2.30 13.63 -43.20
CA GLN A 184 1.27 12.60 -43.34
C GLN A 184 0.28 12.53 -42.17
N LEU A 185 0.61 13.10 -41.01
CA LEU A 185 -0.28 13.18 -39.84
C LEU A 185 -1.10 14.50 -39.79
N GLY A 186 -0.94 15.36 -40.78
CA GLY A 186 -1.62 16.66 -40.90
C GLY A 186 -2.78 16.73 -41.90
N ASN A 187 -3.19 15.60 -42.49
CA ASN A 187 -4.41 15.45 -43.30
C ASN A 187 -5.33 14.40 -42.67
#